data_AF-A0A5C6EX94-F1
#
_entry.id   AF-A0A5C6EX94-F1
#
_cell.length_a   1.000
_cell.length_b   1.000
_cell.length_c   1.000
_cell.angle_alpha   90.00
_cell.angle_beta   90.00
_cell.angle_gamma   90.00
#
_symmetry.space_group_name_H-M   'P 1'
#
loop_
_entity.id
_entity.type
_entity.pdbx_description
1 polymer ?
#
loop_
_entity_poly.entity_id
_entity_poly.type
_entity_poly.pdbx_seq_one_letter_code
_entity_poly.pdbx_strand_id
1 'polypeptide(L)'
;MAFSLRYQSTEAMHPARAFEIKADAAILVAKYQWTHCQAIDLDQPSDGRLVGISENDPEWSNDFVDTKEDVPVGTVIVIAELLCELSRRHRVGWELADADSGQSIGEIRSGTIESRLITQLQWIHSADQMLDETSGDGDDESSDLLDENEWYSVGMNLDIDVNAPVVKDDHDDGEDDGPRLLKFPGK
;
A
#
# COMPACT_ATOMS: atom_id res chain seq x y z
N MET A 1 -2.94 8.40 19.24
CA MET A 1 -4.21 8.36 18.47
C MET A 1 -3.90 7.65 17.16
N ALA A 2 -4.56 6.54 16.85
CA ALA A 2 -4.36 5.87 15.56
C ALA A 2 -4.98 6.74 14.45
N PHE A 3 -4.28 6.84 13.32
CA PHE A 3 -4.77 7.52 12.12
C PHE A 3 -4.66 6.56 10.95
N SER A 4 -5.75 6.37 10.22
CA SER A 4 -5.82 5.44 9.09
C SER A 4 -6.06 6.21 7.79
N LEU A 5 -5.11 6.10 6.87
CA LEU A 5 -5.16 6.73 5.55
C LEU A 5 -5.65 5.73 4.52
N ARG A 6 -6.83 5.97 3.95
CA ARG A 6 -7.32 5.25 2.79
C ARG A 6 -6.88 5.96 1.51
N TYR A 7 -6.45 5.18 0.52
CA TYR A 7 -6.12 5.66 -0.81
C TYR A 7 -6.83 4.82 -1.88
N GLN A 8 -7.35 5.48 -2.92
CA GLN A 8 -8.12 4.84 -3.98
C GLN A 8 -7.82 5.46 -5.34
N SER A 9 -7.71 4.65 -6.40
CA SER A 9 -7.49 5.18 -7.75
C SER A 9 -8.71 5.92 -8.28
N THR A 10 -8.47 7.04 -8.95
CA THR A 10 -9.51 7.91 -9.51
C THR A 10 -10.15 7.34 -10.77
N GLU A 11 -9.56 6.31 -11.36
CA GLU A 11 -10.11 5.52 -12.46
C GLU A 11 -10.06 4.02 -12.16
N ALA A 12 -11.03 3.28 -12.71
CA ALA A 12 -10.97 1.83 -12.80
C ALA A 12 -9.97 1.42 -13.90
N MET A 13 -9.29 0.30 -13.72
CA MET A 13 -8.24 -0.15 -14.63
C MET A 13 -8.31 -1.65 -14.88
N HIS A 14 -7.68 -2.07 -15.98
CA HIS A 14 -7.56 -3.49 -16.32
C HIS A 14 -6.67 -4.22 -15.30
N PRO A 15 -6.96 -5.47 -14.91
CA PRO A 15 -6.17 -6.21 -13.93
C PRO A 15 -4.68 -6.32 -14.25
N ALA A 16 -4.32 -6.41 -15.54
CA ALA A 16 -2.91 -6.39 -15.96
C ALA A 16 -2.19 -5.09 -15.56
N ARG A 17 -2.84 -3.93 -15.73
CA ARG A 17 -2.27 -2.62 -15.32
C ARG A 17 -2.24 -2.49 -13.81
N ALA A 18 -3.26 -3.00 -13.12
CA ALA A 18 -3.28 -3.05 -11.66
C ALA A 18 -2.11 -3.89 -11.12
N PHE A 19 -1.84 -5.06 -11.74
CA PHE A 19 -0.72 -5.92 -11.39
C PHE A 19 0.64 -5.22 -11.54
N GLU A 20 0.87 -4.51 -12.65
CA GLU A 20 2.08 -3.72 -12.87
C GLU A 20 2.28 -2.64 -11.79
N ILE A 21 1.21 -1.91 -11.44
CA ILE A 21 1.26 -0.90 -10.38
C ILE A 21 1.54 -1.52 -9.01
N LYS A 22 0.91 -2.66 -8.68
CA LYS A 22 1.16 -3.40 -7.43
C LYS A 22 2.60 -3.87 -7.33
N ALA A 23 3.17 -4.40 -8.41
CA ALA A 23 4.56 -4.83 -8.45
C ALA A 23 5.53 -3.66 -8.23
N ASP A 24 5.29 -2.52 -8.90
CA ASP A 24 6.08 -1.30 -8.69
C ASP A 24 5.95 -0.76 -7.26
N ALA A 25 4.74 -0.81 -6.68
CA ALA A 25 4.50 -0.41 -5.30
C ALA A 25 5.34 -1.26 -4.33
N ALA A 26 5.34 -2.58 -4.50
CA ALA A 26 6.14 -3.50 -3.68
C ALA A 26 7.65 -3.18 -3.75
N ILE A 27 8.17 -2.87 -4.95
CA ILE A 27 9.57 -2.48 -5.13
C ILE A 27 9.90 -1.16 -4.41
N LEU A 28 8.98 -0.20 -4.46
CA LEU A 28 9.17 1.10 -3.80
C LEU A 28 9.10 0.98 -2.28
N VAL A 29 8.15 0.21 -1.76
CA VAL A 29 7.94 -0.06 -0.33
C VAL A 29 9.15 -0.77 0.29
N ALA A 30 9.78 -1.70 -0.43
CA ALA A 30 10.93 -2.46 0.05
C ALA A 30 12.18 -1.60 0.35
N LYS A 31 12.18 -0.31 -0.01
CA LYS A 31 13.27 0.63 0.29
C LYS A 31 13.18 1.23 1.69
N TYR A 32 12.07 1.02 2.39
CA TYR A 32 11.78 1.63 3.68
C TYR A 32 11.52 0.58 4.74
N GLN A 33 11.79 0.94 5.99
CA GLN A 33 11.43 0.15 7.15
C GLN A 33 10.13 0.70 7.76
N TRP A 34 9.10 -0.13 7.85
CA TRP A 34 7.74 0.28 8.21
C TRP A 34 7.47 -0.07 9.68
N THR A 35 8.00 0.74 10.60
CA THR A 35 7.91 0.48 12.05
C THR A 35 6.73 1.18 12.74
N HIS A 36 6.25 2.28 12.18
CA HIS A 36 5.19 3.10 12.80
C HIS A 36 3.89 3.09 12.01
N CYS A 37 3.96 2.84 10.70
CA CYS A 37 2.78 2.78 9.85
C CYS A 37 2.85 1.59 8.88
N GLN A 38 1.69 1.11 8.45
CA GLN A 38 1.62 0.00 7.52
C GLN A 38 2.12 0.43 6.14
N ALA A 39 2.91 -0.44 5.50
CA ALA A 39 3.33 -0.27 4.12
C ALA A 39 2.14 -0.11 3.16
N ILE A 40 2.39 0.48 1.98
CA ILE A 40 1.39 0.49 0.91
C ILE A 40 1.10 -0.95 0.49
N ASP A 41 -0.15 -1.36 0.66
CA ASP A 41 -0.69 -2.58 0.11
C ASP A 41 -1.94 -2.25 -0.72
N LEU A 42 -1.94 -2.74 -1.96
CA LEU A 42 -2.92 -2.35 -2.97
C LEU A 42 -3.73 -3.57 -3.38
N ASP A 43 -5.04 -3.49 -3.17
CA ASP A 43 -6.00 -4.44 -3.69
C ASP A 43 -6.80 -3.88 -4.87
N GLN A 44 -7.37 -4.76 -5.69
CA GLN A 44 -8.27 -4.39 -6.78
C GLN A 44 -9.64 -5.07 -6.57
N PRO A 45 -10.60 -4.38 -5.95
CA PRO A 45 -11.96 -4.90 -5.78
C PRO A 45 -12.68 -5.05 -7.14
N SER A 46 -13.90 -5.57 -7.09
CA SER A 46 -14.72 -5.80 -8.29
C SER A 46 -15.09 -4.54 -9.09
N ASP A 47 -14.92 -3.35 -8.51
CA ASP A 47 -15.13 -2.07 -9.19
C ASP A 47 -13.97 -1.68 -10.13
N GLY A 48 -12.88 -2.47 -10.12
CA GLY A 48 -11.72 -2.31 -10.97
C GLY A 48 -10.78 -1.19 -10.54
N ARG A 49 -11.02 -0.53 -9.39
CA ARG A 49 -10.14 0.51 -8.86
C ARG A 49 -9.08 -0.11 -7.96
N LEU A 50 -7.92 0.53 -7.86
CA LEU A 50 -6.95 0.14 -6.84
C LEU A 50 -7.32 0.83 -5.53
N VAL A 51 -7.32 0.09 -4.44
CA VAL A 51 -7.58 0.63 -3.09
C VAL A 51 -6.53 0.10 -2.13
N GLY A 52 -6.25 0.87 -1.10
CA GLY A 52 -5.49 0.41 0.04
C GLY A 52 -5.74 1.29 1.26
N ILE A 53 -5.33 0.77 2.40
CA ILE A 53 -5.40 1.46 3.68
C ILE A 53 -4.01 1.35 4.30
N SER A 54 -3.56 2.42 4.94
CA SER A 54 -2.40 2.39 5.79
C SER A 54 -2.78 2.93 7.15
N GLU A 55 -2.59 2.11 8.16
CA GLU A 55 -2.87 2.45 9.54
C GLU A 55 -1.56 2.89 10.21
N ASN A 56 -1.63 3.97 10.99
CA ASN A 56 -0.57 4.38 11.90
C ASN A 56 -0.93 3.84 13.28
N ASP A 57 -0.20 2.83 13.74
CA ASP A 57 -0.38 2.25 15.07
C ASP A 57 0.83 2.62 15.95
N PRO A 58 0.64 3.48 16.96
CA PRO A 58 1.72 3.84 17.88
C PRO A 58 2.21 2.64 18.70
N GLU A 59 1.43 1.56 18.86
CA GLU A 59 1.83 0.36 19.60
C GLU A 59 2.81 -0.53 18.83
N TRP A 60 2.92 -0.40 17.50
CA TRP A 60 3.94 -1.08 16.69
C TRP A 60 5.37 -0.61 16.99
N SER A 61 5.54 0.46 17.78
CA SER A 61 6.83 0.99 18.20
C SER A 61 7.59 0.16 19.24
N ASN A 62 6.92 -0.77 19.94
CA ASN A 62 7.52 -1.47 21.10
C ASN A 62 8.29 -2.75 20.76
N ASP A 63 8.10 -3.33 19.57
CA ASP A 63 8.99 -4.38 19.10
C ASP A 63 10.21 -3.71 18.45
N PHE A 64 11.33 -3.70 19.18
CA PHE A 64 12.65 -3.29 18.71
C PHE A 64 13.04 -4.13 17.48
N VAL A 65 12.53 -3.75 16.31
CA VAL A 65 13.04 -4.24 15.03
C VAL A 65 14.40 -3.60 14.88
N ASP A 66 15.44 -4.42 14.98
CA ASP A 66 16.85 -4.09 14.71
C ASP A 66 16.92 -3.21 13.46
N THR A 67 16.94 -1.89 13.68
CA THR A 67 16.93 -0.90 12.63
C THR A 67 18.27 -1.04 11.95
N LYS A 68 18.28 -1.55 10.73
CA LYS A 68 19.47 -1.44 9.89
C LYS A 68 19.74 0.04 9.77
N GLU A 69 20.83 0.52 10.39
CA GLU A 69 21.14 1.94 10.60
C GLU A 69 21.08 2.80 9.31
N ASP A 70 21.06 2.17 8.13
CA ASP A 70 21.04 2.81 6.81
C ASP A 70 19.69 2.76 6.06
N VAL A 71 18.62 2.15 6.58
CA VAL A 71 17.32 2.08 5.88
C VAL A 71 16.37 3.18 6.37
N PRO A 72 15.83 4.04 5.48
CA PRO A 72 14.92 5.10 5.90
C PRO A 72 13.61 4.53 6.45
N VAL A 73 13.09 5.17 7.50
CA VAL A 73 11.81 4.79 8.11
C VAL A 73 10.65 5.24 7.21
N GLY A 74 9.71 4.34 6.95
CA GLY A 74 8.46 4.61 6.27
C GLY A 74 7.51 5.39 7.18
N THR A 75 6.97 6.49 6.66
CA THR A 75 5.97 7.32 7.35
C THR A 75 4.78 7.54 6.44
N VAL A 76 3.69 8.08 6.98
CA VAL A 76 2.52 8.49 6.17
C VAL A 76 2.90 9.52 5.09
N ILE A 77 3.93 10.34 5.32
CA ILE A 77 4.46 11.25 4.30
C ILE A 77 5.12 10.47 3.17
N VAL A 78 5.94 9.46 3.50
CA VAL A 78 6.54 8.56 2.51
C VAL A 78 5.46 7.86 1.69
N ILE A 79 4.34 7.44 2.29
CA ILE A 79 3.21 6.88 1.56
C ILE A 79 2.69 7.85 0.49
N ALA A 80 2.45 9.11 0.87
CA ALA A 80 2.02 10.13 -0.07
C ALA A 80 3.04 10.36 -1.20
N GLU A 81 4.34 10.33 -0.90
CA GLU A 81 5.42 10.42 -1.89
C GLU A 81 5.45 9.21 -2.84
N LEU A 82 5.28 7.99 -2.31
CA LEU A 82 5.21 6.77 -3.10
C LEU A 82 4.00 6.76 -4.02
N LEU A 83 2.82 7.19 -3.54
CA LEU A 83 1.62 7.35 -4.37
C LEU A 83 1.82 8.42 -5.45
N CYS A 84 2.54 9.52 -5.16
CA CYS A 84 2.93 10.50 -6.16
C CYS A 84 3.83 9.87 -7.24
N GLU A 85 4.80 9.05 -6.83
CA GLU A 85 5.70 8.37 -7.76
C GLU A 85 4.97 7.37 -8.66
N LEU A 86 4.08 6.54 -8.08
CA LEU A 86 3.21 5.63 -8.84
C LEU A 86 2.31 6.40 -9.80
N SER A 87 1.77 7.54 -9.36
CA SER A 87 0.97 8.43 -10.20
C SER A 87 1.76 8.95 -11.41
N ARG A 88 3.03 9.32 -11.24
CA ARG A 88 3.89 9.75 -12.35
C ARG A 88 4.16 8.62 -13.35
N ARG A 89 4.56 7.45 -12.85
CA ARG A 89 4.96 6.31 -13.67
C ARG A 89 3.80 5.75 -14.49
N HIS A 90 2.67 5.57 -13.82
CA HIS A 90 1.52 4.86 -14.38
C HIS A 90 0.41 5.79 -14.87
N ARG A 91 0.56 7.11 -14.70
CA ARG A 91 -0.44 8.13 -15.07
C ARG A 91 -1.81 7.84 -14.44
N VAL A 92 -1.81 7.46 -13.17
CA VAL A 92 -3.02 7.19 -12.38
C VAL A 92 -3.20 8.27 -11.32
N GLY A 93 -4.43 8.73 -11.08
CA GLY A 93 -4.73 9.62 -9.96
C GLY A 93 -5.12 8.83 -8.71
N TRP A 94 -4.93 9.43 -7.54
CA TRP A 94 -5.32 8.83 -6.26
C TRP A 94 -6.16 9.80 -5.45
N GLU A 95 -7.29 9.34 -4.95
CA GLU A 95 -8.05 10.01 -3.90
C GLU A 95 -7.57 9.51 -2.53
N LEU A 96 -7.37 10.44 -1.61
CA LEU A 96 -6.95 10.18 -0.23
C LEU A 96 -8.11 10.54 0.69
N ALA A 97 -8.48 9.60 1.55
CA ALA A 97 -9.56 9.74 2.51
C ALA A 97 -9.10 9.27 3.89
N ASP A 98 -9.73 9.81 4.92
CA ASP A 98 -9.69 9.23 6.26
C ASP A 98 -10.45 7.90 6.22
N ALA A 99 -9.83 6.80 6.66
CA ALA A 99 -10.44 5.49 6.59
C ALA A 99 -11.66 5.34 7.51
N ASP A 100 -11.67 6.02 8.66
CA ASP A 100 -12.73 5.94 9.66
C ASP A 100 -13.93 6.78 9.25
N SER A 101 -13.68 8.03 8.86
CA SER A 101 -14.76 8.96 8.50
C SER A 101 -15.18 8.86 7.03
N GLY A 102 -14.33 8.27 6.18
CA GLY A 102 -14.50 8.26 4.72
C GLY A 102 -14.36 9.65 4.10
N GLN A 103 -14.00 10.67 4.88
CA GLN A 103 -13.93 12.04 4.40
C GLN A 103 -12.71 12.20 3.51
N SER A 104 -12.94 12.66 2.28
CA SER A 104 -11.89 12.98 1.32
C SER A 104 -10.99 14.09 1.90
N ILE A 105 -9.71 13.79 2.04
CA ILE A 105 -8.68 14.69 2.55
C ILE A 105 -8.01 15.42 1.37
N GLY A 106 -7.87 14.75 0.22
CA GLY A 106 -7.32 15.38 -0.98
C GLY A 106 -7.09 14.38 -2.12
N GLU A 107 -6.47 14.87 -3.19
CA GLU A 107 -6.20 14.06 -4.39
C GLU A 107 -4.76 14.26 -4.87
N ILE A 108 -4.19 13.19 -5.43
CA ILE A 108 -2.92 13.18 -6.15
C ILE A 108 -3.25 13.08 -7.64
N ARG A 109 -2.82 14.08 -8.41
CA ARG A 109 -2.97 14.10 -9.87
C ARG A 109 -1.62 14.29 -10.53
N SER A 110 -1.29 13.42 -11.49
CA SER A 110 -0.03 13.49 -12.25
C SER A 110 1.21 13.57 -11.33
N GLY A 111 1.17 12.88 -10.19
CA GLY A 111 2.24 12.90 -9.20
C GLY A 111 2.42 14.19 -8.43
N THR A 112 1.41 15.06 -8.43
CA THR A 112 1.38 16.26 -7.59
C THR A 112 0.30 16.10 -6.55
N ILE A 113 0.68 16.30 -5.30
CA ILE A 113 -0.19 16.38 -4.13
C ILE A 113 -0.45 17.85 -3.80
N GLU A 114 -1.66 18.18 -3.35
CA GLU A 114 -1.96 19.54 -2.91
C GLU A 114 -1.13 19.93 -1.69
N SER A 115 -0.51 21.11 -1.70
CA SER A 115 0.37 21.58 -0.60
C SER A 115 -0.34 21.59 0.76
N ARG A 116 -1.65 21.85 0.78
CA ARG A 116 -2.47 21.81 1.98
C ARG A 116 -2.50 20.42 2.63
N LEU A 117 -2.53 19.37 1.81
CA LEU A 117 -2.57 17.98 2.25
C LEU A 117 -1.25 17.58 2.89
N ILE A 118 -0.12 17.97 2.30
CA ILE A 118 1.21 17.80 2.91
C ILE A 118 1.26 18.47 4.28
N THR A 119 0.80 19.72 4.37
CA THR A 119 0.77 20.44 5.64
C THR A 119 -0.08 19.68 6.67
N GLN A 120 -1.28 19.23 6.33
CA GLN A 120 -2.13 18.46 7.25
C GLN A 120 -1.47 17.16 7.73
N LEU A 121 -0.83 16.40 6.82
CA LEU A 121 -0.09 15.19 7.18
C LEU A 121 1.10 15.51 8.12
N GLN A 122 1.79 16.62 7.90
CA GLN A 122 2.85 17.09 8.79
C GLN A 122 2.32 17.47 10.18
N TRP A 123 1.16 18.14 10.28
CA TRP A 123 0.54 18.45 11.57
C TRP A 123 0.18 17.18 12.35
N ILE A 124 -0.35 16.16 11.68
CA ILE A 124 -0.68 14.87 12.32
C ILE A 124 0.61 14.21 12.83
N HIS A 125 1.67 14.20 12.02
CA HIS A 125 2.96 13.64 12.43
C HIS A 125 3.62 14.40 13.60
N SER A 126 3.54 15.74 13.60
CA SER A 126 4.09 16.56 14.69
C SER A 126 3.25 16.51 15.97
N ALA A 127 1.93 16.36 15.87
CA ALA A 127 1.07 16.20 17.04
C ALA A 127 1.35 14.88 17.79
N ASP A 128 1.73 13.84 17.06
CA ASP A 128 2.14 12.55 17.64
C ASP A 128 3.43 12.70 18.46
N GLN A 129 4.43 13.42 17.93
CA GLN A 129 5.70 13.69 18.65
C GLN A 129 5.52 14.57 19.90
N MET A 130 4.60 15.54 19.87
CA MET A 130 4.36 16.42 21.03
C MET A 130 3.60 15.71 22.17
N LEU A 131 2.81 14.69 21.86
CA LEU A 131 2.10 13.90 22.88
C LEU A 131 3.04 12.89 23.56
N ASP A 132 3.97 12.31 22.81
CA ASP A 132 5.00 11.40 23.34
C ASP A 132 5.91 12.10 24.38
N GLU A 133 6.28 13.36 24.15
CA GLU A 133 7.07 14.16 25.11
C GLU A 133 6.29 14.58 26.38
N THR A 134 4.97 14.42 26.42
CA THR A 134 4.13 14.82 27.57
C THR A 134 3.79 13.62 28.48
N SER A 135 4.11 12.40 28.08
CA SER A 135 3.85 11.17 28.85
C SER A 135 5.01 10.74 29.76
N GLY A 136 6.09 11.51 29.81
CA GLY A 136 7.28 11.23 30.62
C GLY A 136 7.35 11.95 31.97
N ASP A 137 6.31 11.90 32.80
CA ASP A 137 6.45 12.07 34.27
C ASP A 137 5.13 11.68 34.98
N GLY A 138 5.03 10.44 35.46
CA GLY A 138 3.84 9.97 36.16
C GLY A 138 3.89 8.49 36.52
N ASP A 139 4.64 8.17 37.58
CA ASP A 139 4.45 6.95 38.37
C ASP A 139 2.96 6.76 38.74
N ASP A 140 2.33 5.62 38.45
CA ASP A 140 1.72 4.71 39.45
C ASP A 140 0.81 3.61 38.84
N GLU A 141 1.03 2.41 39.35
CA GLU A 141 0.08 1.31 39.67
C GLU A 141 -0.99 0.84 38.67
N SER A 142 -0.76 -0.40 38.19
CA SER A 142 -1.72 -1.51 38.03
C SER A 142 -3.20 -1.22 37.68
N SER A 143 -3.67 -1.79 36.58
CA SER A 143 -4.94 -2.55 36.63
C SER A 143 -5.03 -3.52 35.45
N ASP A 144 -5.14 -4.80 35.79
CA ASP A 144 -5.78 -5.83 34.98
C ASP A 144 -7.12 -5.32 34.44
N LEU A 145 -7.31 -5.31 33.12
CA LEU A 145 -8.60 -5.50 32.45
C LEU A 145 -8.36 -6.16 31.08
N LEU A 146 -8.52 -7.48 31.06
CA LEU A 146 -8.94 -8.21 29.87
C LEU A 146 -10.39 -7.80 29.58
N ASP A 147 -10.70 -7.36 28.36
CA ASP A 147 -11.78 -7.99 27.60
C ASP A 147 -11.87 -7.53 26.13
N GLU A 148 -12.05 -8.54 25.28
CA GLU A 148 -12.82 -8.56 24.04
C GLU A 148 -12.50 -7.54 22.93
N ASN A 149 -11.64 -7.96 21.99
CA ASN A 149 -11.93 -7.68 20.57
C ASN A 149 -11.60 -8.88 19.67
N GLU A 150 -12.59 -9.75 19.55
CA GLU A 150 -12.63 -10.96 18.75
C GLU A 150 -13.24 -10.66 17.36
N TRP A 151 -12.67 -9.76 16.54
CA TRP A 151 -13.21 -9.51 15.18
C TRP A 151 -12.12 -9.43 14.09
N TYR A 152 -12.19 -10.40 13.16
CA TYR A 152 -11.50 -10.54 11.85
C TYR A 152 -10.03 -11.00 11.79
N SER A 153 -9.78 -12.24 12.23
CA SER A 153 -8.82 -13.12 11.54
C SER A 153 -9.45 -13.74 10.30
N VAL A 154 -9.32 -13.10 9.14
CA VAL A 154 -9.34 -13.83 7.85
C VAL A 154 -7.90 -14.10 7.49
N GLY A 155 -7.40 -15.21 8.02
CA GLY A 155 -6.14 -15.80 7.58
C GLY A 155 -6.29 -16.29 6.15
N MET A 156 -5.83 -15.48 5.18
CA MET A 156 -5.34 -16.02 3.92
C MET A 156 -3.89 -16.45 4.13
N ASN A 157 -3.71 -17.71 4.52
CA ASN A 157 -2.45 -18.42 4.29
C ASN A 157 -2.28 -18.55 2.77
N LEU A 158 -1.54 -17.63 2.16
CA LEU A 158 -0.91 -17.91 0.87
C LEU A 158 0.36 -18.71 1.18
N ASP A 159 0.21 -20.03 1.24
CA ASP A 159 1.33 -20.95 1.08
C ASP A 159 1.91 -20.74 -0.33
N ILE A 160 2.87 -19.82 -0.43
CA ILE A 160 3.74 -19.70 -1.59
C ILE A 160 4.66 -20.92 -1.54
N ASP A 161 4.23 -22.00 -2.20
CA ASP A 161 5.06 -23.14 -2.50
C ASP A 161 6.20 -22.69 -3.43
N VAL A 162 7.39 -22.46 -2.85
CA VAL A 162 8.62 -22.05 -3.56
C VAL A 162 9.23 -23.21 -4.36
N ASN A 163 8.48 -24.29 -4.59
CA ASN A 163 8.94 -25.48 -5.30
C ASN A 163 8.18 -25.70 -6.62
N ALA A 164 7.94 -24.61 -7.36
CA ALA A 164 7.51 -24.72 -8.74
C ALA A 164 8.60 -25.41 -9.58
N PRO A 165 8.30 -26.51 -10.28
CA PRO A 165 9.28 -27.20 -11.12
C PRO A 165 9.70 -26.28 -12.27
N VAL A 166 11.03 -26.14 -12.43
CA VAL A 166 11.67 -25.53 -13.60
C VAL A 166 11.10 -26.18 -14.86
N VAL A 167 10.23 -25.45 -15.56
CA VAL A 167 9.79 -25.80 -16.90
C VAL A 167 11.03 -25.70 -17.77
N LYS A 168 11.49 -26.86 -18.25
CA LYS A 168 12.47 -26.91 -19.33
C LYS A 168 11.75 -26.45 -20.59
N ASP A 169 12.16 -25.30 -21.09
CA ASP A 169 11.94 -24.90 -22.48
C ASP A 169 12.66 -25.90 -23.38
N ASP A 170 11.94 -26.93 -23.83
CA ASP A 170 12.32 -27.67 -25.03
C ASP A 170 11.99 -26.78 -26.24
N HIS A 171 13.03 -26.09 -26.71
CA HIS A 171 13.05 -25.31 -27.93
C HIS A 171 12.87 -26.28 -29.12
N ASP A 172 11.64 -26.39 -29.61
CA ASP A 172 11.29 -27.09 -30.85
C ASP A 172 11.41 -26.08 -32.01
N ASP A 173 12.59 -26.06 -32.64
CA ASP A 173 12.84 -25.34 -33.89
C ASP A 173 12.24 -26.17 -35.06
N GLY A 174 11.07 -25.78 -35.58
CA GLY A 174 10.52 -26.50 -36.73
C GLY A 174 9.25 -25.94 -37.36
N GLU A 175 9.43 -25.11 -38.39
CA GLU A 175 8.59 -25.00 -39.60
C GLU A 175 7.31 -24.11 -39.57
N ASP A 176 7.48 -22.91 -40.12
CA ASP A 176 6.72 -22.37 -41.27
C ASP A 176 5.19 -22.57 -41.28
N ASP A 177 4.44 -21.65 -40.68
CA ASP A 177 2.99 -21.51 -40.93
C ASP A 177 2.66 -20.04 -41.29
N GLY A 178 2.53 -19.80 -42.60
CA GLY A 178 2.25 -18.49 -43.19
C GLY A 178 0.89 -17.89 -42.80
N PRO A 179 0.56 -16.66 -43.26
CA PRO A 179 -0.61 -15.93 -42.81
C PRO A 179 -1.92 -16.64 -43.17
N ARG A 180 -2.71 -16.98 -42.15
CA ARG A 180 -4.03 -17.62 -42.29
C ARG A 180 -5.03 -16.67 -42.96
N LEU A 181 -5.29 -16.90 -44.24
CA LEU A 181 -6.36 -16.25 -45.00
C LEU A 181 -7.74 -16.75 -44.53
N LEU A 182 -8.51 -15.88 -43.87
CA LEU A 182 -9.93 -16.07 -43.59
C LEU A 182 -10.72 -16.17 -44.90
N LYS A 183 -11.21 -17.38 -45.23
CA LYS A 183 -12.18 -17.59 -46.31
C LYS A 183 -13.60 -17.52 -45.75
N PHE A 184 -14.37 -16.53 -46.19
CA PHE A 184 -15.80 -16.46 -45.97
C PHE A 184 -16.54 -17.37 -46.97
N PRO A 185 -17.48 -18.23 -46.53
CA PRO A 185 -18.34 -18.95 -47.46
C PRO A 185 -19.34 -17.98 -48.11
N GLY A 186 -19.30 -17.90 -49.44
CA GLY A 186 -20.26 -17.15 -50.23
C GLY A 186 -21.56 -17.95 -50.47
N LYS A 187 -22.68 -17.24 -50.28
CA LYS A 187 -24.09 -17.48 -50.66
C LYS A 187 -24.57 -18.90 -50.93
#